data_AF-A0A7C2NZ37-F1
#
_entry.id   AF-A0A7C2NZ37-F1
#
_cell.length_a   1.000
_cell.length_b   1.000
_cell.length_c   1.000
_cell.angle_alpha   90.00
_cell.angle_beta   90.00
_cell.angle_gamma   90.00
#
_symmetry.space_group_name_H-M   'P 1'
#
loop_
_entity.id
_entity.type
_entity.pdbx_description
1 polymer ?
#
loop_
_entity_poly.entity_id
_entity_poly.type
_entity_poly.pdbx_seq_one_letter_code
_entity_poly.pdbx_strand_id
1 'polypeptide(L)'
;MARDARSPVVRWCTLRRAGVIAGVLLNLLNSCDAAESAPTGDRYHKQIAPLLKTYCFDCHGGGQREGSLSLDSFPDDAARLADAALWWKVLKNVRAGVMPPPGEPRPSVAETTSLAEWIKRDVFRIDPQNIDPGQLTVRRLNRQEYRATIADLMGIDFNAEVVFPDDSGFGFDNVG
;
A
#
# COMPACT_ATOMS: atom_id res chain seq x y z
N MET A 1 60.16 -34.95 9.94
CA MET A 1 60.30 -36.29 10.56
C MET A 1 59.37 -36.30 11.78
N ALA A 2 58.49 -37.30 11.87
CA ALA A 2 57.47 -37.56 12.93
C ALA A 2 56.32 -36.52 13.03
N ARG A 3 55.03 -36.85 12.78
CA ARG A 3 54.09 -37.74 13.53
C ARG A 3 54.09 -37.36 15.02
N ASP A 4 52.99 -37.16 15.74
CA ASP A 4 51.73 -37.91 15.80
C ASP A 4 50.80 -37.13 16.77
N ALA A 5 49.50 -37.06 16.52
CA ALA A 5 48.46 -37.77 17.27
C ALA A 5 47.91 -37.14 18.57
N ARG A 6 46.58 -36.95 18.51
CA ARG A 6 45.57 -37.39 19.49
C ARG A 6 45.38 -36.57 20.79
N SER A 7 44.12 -36.16 20.92
CA SER A 7 43.36 -35.78 22.11
C SER A 7 43.70 -36.56 23.38
N PRO A 8 43.37 -35.99 24.55
CA PRO A 8 42.34 -36.63 25.35
C PRO A 8 41.32 -35.66 26.00
N VAL A 9 40.06 -36.05 25.86
CA VAL A 9 39.00 -36.11 26.86
C VAL A 9 39.23 -35.55 28.29
N VAL A 10 38.30 -34.65 28.67
CA VAL A 10 37.38 -34.76 29.84
C VAL A 10 37.75 -34.11 31.19
N ARG A 11 36.74 -33.34 31.67
CA ARG A 11 36.22 -33.19 33.06
C ARG A 11 36.54 -31.93 33.90
N TRP A 12 35.53 -31.05 33.93
CA TRP A 12 34.71 -30.59 35.07
C TRP A 12 35.32 -29.68 36.16
N CYS A 13 34.54 -28.62 36.42
CA CYS A 13 34.39 -27.86 37.67
C CYS A 13 35.59 -27.06 38.20
N THR A 14 35.44 -25.73 38.22
CA THR A 14 35.49 -24.97 39.49
C THR A 14 34.87 -23.57 39.32
N LEU A 15 34.13 -23.20 40.36
CA LEU A 15 33.48 -21.92 40.62
C LEU A 15 34.41 -20.71 40.46
N ARG A 16 33.87 -19.54 40.07
CA ARG A 16 33.63 -18.41 41.00
C ARG A 16 33.19 -17.14 40.29
N ARG A 17 31.98 -16.72 40.67
CA ARG A 17 31.57 -15.38 41.13
C ARG A 17 31.79 -14.15 40.24
N ALA A 18 30.69 -13.42 40.19
CA ALA A 18 30.56 -11.96 40.18
C ALA A 18 30.61 -11.30 38.79
N GLY A 19 29.40 -10.96 38.33
CA GLY A 19 29.22 -10.11 37.16
C GLY A 19 27.74 -9.82 36.90
N VAL A 20 26.97 -9.51 37.95
CA VAL A 20 25.56 -9.06 37.84
C VAL A 20 25.55 -7.60 37.39
N ILE A 21 26.14 -7.26 36.23
CA ILE A 21 26.04 -5.91 35.62
C ILE A 21 26.19 -6.03 34.09
N ALA A 22 25.37 -6.86 33.45
CA ALA A 22 25.29 -6.91 31.97
C ALA A 22 23.89 -7.32 31.45
N GLY A 23 22.84 -7.23 32.28
CA GLY A 23 21.51 -7.77 31.96
C GLY A 23 20.48 -6.77 31.41
N VAL A 24 20.75 -5.47 31.47
CA VAL A 24 19.69 -4.44 31.25
C VAL A 24 19.83 -3.69 29.92
N LEU A 25 20.92 -3.85 29.17
CA LEU A 25 21.16 -3.13 27.91
C LEU A 25 21.00 -3.99 26.63
N LEU A 26 20.50 -5.23 26.72
CA LEU A 26 20.36 -6.13 25.56
C LEU A 26 18.91 -6.53 25.21
N ASN A 27 17.90 -5.85 25.76
CA ASN A 27 16.47 -6.21 25.54
C ASN A 27 15.62 -5.10 24.88
N LEU A 28 16.24 -4.11 24.23
CA LEU A 28 15.53 -3.00 23.56
C LEU A 28 15.49 -3.09 22.02
N LEU A 29 15.89 -4.23 21.43
CA LEU A 29 15.95 -4.40 19.97
C LEU A 29 14.87 -5.33 19.38
N ASN A 30 13.96 -5.89 20.18
CA ASN A 30 13.05 -6.95 19.75
C ASN A 30 11.57 -6.62 19.87
N SER A 31 11.13 -5.47 19.34
CA SER A 31 9.70 -5.24 19.08
C SER A 31 9.53 -4.28 17.90
N CYS A 32 9.89 -4.75 16.72
CA CYS A 32 9.23 -4.32 15.50
C CYS A 32 8.51 -5.56 14.97
N ASP A 33 7.34 -5.86 15.54
CA ASP A 33 6.36 -6.67 14.83
C ASP A 33 5.98 -5.85 13.59
N ALA A 34 6.65 -6.12 12.48
CA ALA A 34 6.07 -5.86 11.19
C ALA A 34 4.77 -6.67 11.19
N ALA A 35 3.64 -5.98 11.30
CA ALA A 35 2.35 -6.59 11.10
C ALA A 35 2.36 -7.18 9.69
N GLU A 36 2.68 -8.47 9.59
CA GLU A 36 2.59 -9.27 8.38
C GLU A 36 1.16 -9.05 7.87
N SER A 37 1.04 -8.33 6.76
CA SER A 37 -0.25 -8.08 6.15
C SER A 37 -0.83 -9.45 5.82
N ALA A 38 -1.87 -9.87 6.54
CA ALA A 38 -2.59 -11.10 6.26
C ALA A 38 -2.86 -11.20 4.75
N PRO A 39 -2.73 -12.41 4.16
CA PRO A 39 -2.91 -12.57 2.73
C PRO A 39 -4.22 -11.91 2.30
N THR A 40 -4.18 -11.08 1.26
CA THR A 40 -5.30 -10.20 0.89
C THR A 40 -6.65 -10.94 0.74
N GLY A 41 -6.62 -12.21 0.31
CA GLY A 41 -7.79 -13.08 0.25
C GLY A 41 -8.48 -13.31 1.61
N ASP A 42 -7.72 -13.43 2.70
CA ASP A 42 -8.26 -13.69 4.04
C ASP A 42 -9.18 -12.58 4.53
N ARG A 43 -8.82 -11.32 4.27
CA ARG A 43 -9.63 -10.17 4.67
C ARG A 43 -10.92 -10.10 3.85
N TYR A 44 -10.83 -10.37 2.55
CA TYR A 44 -11.99 -10.39 1.67
C TYR A 44 -13.04 -11.39 2.16
N HIS A 45 -12.66 -12.66 2.33
CA HIS A 45 -13.61 -13.73 2.67
C HIS A 45 -14.25 -13.52 4.05
N LYS A 46 -13.48 -12.99 5.02
CA LYS A 46 -13.95 -12.80 6.40
C LYS A 46 -14.81 -11.54 6.60
N GLN A 47 -14.48 -10.46 5.89
CA GLN A 47 -15.05 -9.13 6.20
C GLN A 47 -15.88 -8.55 5.05
N ILE A 48 -15.52 -8.84 3.80
CA ILE A 48 -16.10 -8.17 2.63
C ILE A 48 -17.12 -9.04 1.92
N ALA A 49 -16.82 -10.31 1.70
CA ALA A 49 -17.74 -11.25 1.06
C ALA A 49 -19.13 -11.31 1.74
N PRO A 50 -19.23 -11.30 3.10
CA PRO A 50 -20.53 -11.23 3.76
C PRO A 50 -21.29 -9.94 3.45
N LEU A 51 -20.60 -8.79 3.41
CA LEU A 51 -21.21 -7.50 3.09
C LEU A 51 -21.74 -7.46 1.65
N LEU A 52 -20.94 -7.94 0.69
CA LEU A 52 -21.36 -7.99 -0.72
C LEU A 52 -22.56 -8.93 -0.89
N LYS A 53 -22.60 -10.04 -0.15
CA LYS A 53 -23.72 -10.96 -0.16
C LYS A 53 -25.00 -10.32 0.39
N THR A 54 -24.91 -9.49 1.42
CA THR A 54 -26.08 -8.85 2.04
C THR A 54 -26.59 -7.65 1.25
N TYR A 55 -25.70 -6.87 0.62
CA TYR A 55 -26.07 -5.55 0.07
C TYR A 55 -25.89 -5.42 -1.45
N CYS A 56 -25.25 -6.38 -2.13
CA CYS A 56 -24.85 -6.21 -3.54
C CYS A 56 -25.27 -7.36 -4.46
N PHE A 57 -25.21 -8.61 -4.00
CA PHE A 57 -25.39 -9.78 -4.89
C PHE A 57 -26.82 -9.97 -5.39
N ASP A 58 -27.81 -9.36 -4.76
CA ASP A 58 -29.19 -9.40 -5.26
C ASP A 58 -29.32 -8.75 -6.64
N CYS A 59 -28.54 -7.70 -6.93
CA CYS A 59 -28.54 -6.97 -8.22
C CYS A 59 -27.28 -7.22 -9.08
N HIS A 60 -26.15 -7.54 -8.44
CA HIS A 60 -24.84 -7.66 -9.10
C HIS A 60 -24.21 -9.07 -8.95
N GLY A 61 -25.02 -10.09 -8.65
CA GLY A 61 -24.55 -11.48 -8.55
C GLY A 61 -25.63 -12.48 -8.99
N GLY A 62 -25.28 -13.77 -8.98
CA GLY A 62 -26.20 -14.86 -9.32
C GLY A 62 -26.70 -14.80 -10.77
N GLY A 63 -25.94 -14.19 -11.67
CA GLY A 63 -26.32 -13.94 -13.07
C GLY A 63 -27.01 -12.58 -13.31
N GLN A 64 -27.36 -11.84 -12.26
CA GLN A 64 -27.83 -10.45 -12.37
C GLN A 64 -26.66 -9.52 -12.69
N ARG A 65 -26.88 -8.54 -13.58
CA ARG A 65 -25.85 -7.59 -14.05
C ARG A 65 -26.40 -6.18 -14.19
N GLU A 66 -27.07 -5.68 -13.15
CA GLU A 66 -27.55 -4.31 -13.14
C GLU A 66 -26.39 -3.32 -13.35
N GLY A 67 -26.64 -2.25 -14.12
CA GLY A 67 -25.59 -1.30 -14.49
C GLY A 67 -24.41 -1.93 -15.26
N SER A 68 -24.62 -3.10 -15.89
CA SER A 68 -23.59 -3.87 -16.60
C SER A 68 -22.39 -4.26 -15.71
N LEU A 69 -22.66 -4.57 -14.43
CA LEU A 69 -21.64 -4.92 -13.44
C LEU A 69 -22.00 -6.24 -12.73
N SER A 70 -21.02 -7.13 -12.59
CA SER A 70 -21.12 -8.43 -11.88
C SER A 70 -19.98 -8.52 -10.87
N LEU A 71 -20.26 -8.86 -9.61
CA LEU A 71 -19.29 -8.94 -8.52
C LEU A 71 -18.87 -10.39 -8.18
N ASP A 72 -19.44 -11.36 -8.87
CA ASP A 72 -19.29 -12.79 -8.62
C ASP A 72 -18.58 -13.55 -9.77
N SER A 73 -18.17 -12.84 -10.83
CA SER A 73 -17.64 -13.44 -12.06
C SER A 73 -16.10 -13.57 -12.08
N PHE A 74 -15.47 -13.77 -10.92
CA PHE A 74 -14.01 -13.88 -10.81
C PHE A 74 -13.57 -15.34 -10.67
N PRO A 75 -12.56 -15.80 -11.43
CA PRO A 75 -12.06 -17.18 -11.33
C PRO A 75 -11.32 -17.46 -10.02
N ASP A 76 -10.65 -16.46 -9.45
CA ASP A 76 -9.89 -16.55 -8.22
C ASP A 76 -9.73 -15.17 -7.52
N ASP A 77 -9.09 -15.17 -6.35
CA ASP A 77 -8.84 -13.98 -5.55
C ASP A 77 -7.93 -12.97 -6.27
N ALA A 78 -6.95 -13.43 -7.04
CA ALA A 78 -6.01 -12.55 -7.73
C ALA A 78 -6.71 -11.80 -8.87
N ALA A 79 -7.52 -12.50 -9.66
CA ALA A 79 -8.33 -11.91 -10.73
C ALA A 79 -9.34 -10.90 -10.19
N ARG A 80 -9.93 -11.17 -9.01
CA ARG A 80 -10.80 -10.21 -8.33
C ARG A 80 -10.06 -8.93 -7.95
N LEU A 81 -8.85 -9.04 -7.42
CA LEU A 81 -8.06 -7.86 -7.01
C LEU A 81 -7.49 -7.10 -8.22
N ALA A 82 -7.28 -7.77 -9.35
CA ALA A 82 -6.73 -7.16 -10.55
C ALA A 82 -7.71 -6.22 -11.28
N ASP A 83 -9.03 -6.37 -11.08
CA ASP A 83 -10.04 -5.52 -11.74
C ASP A 83 -10.23 -4.16 -11.01
N ALA A 84 -9.19 -3.33 -11.06
CA ALA A 84 -9.17 -2.01 -10.45
C ALA A 84 -10.30 -1.09 -10.96
N ALA A 85 -10.68 -1.21 -12.24
CA ALA A 85 -11.73 -0.40 -12.84
C ALA A 85 -13.11 -0.70 -12.26
N LEU A 86 -13.43 -1.97 -12.04
CA LEU A 86 -14.66 -2.40 -11.38
C LEU A 86 -14.71 -1.88 -9.94
N TRP A 87 -13.65 -2.09 -9.16
CA TRP A 87 -13.61 -1.66 -7.76
C TRP A 87 -13.59 -0.15 -7.60
N TRP A 88 -13.05 0.60 -8.57
CA TRP A 88 -13.18 2.06 -8.60
C TRP A 88 -14.65 2.49 -8.70
N LYS A 89 -15.45 1.84 -9.56
CA LYS A 89 -16.89 2.11 -9.71
C LYS A 89 -17.64 1.78 -8.41
N VAL A 90 -17.34 0.63 -7.79
CA VAL A 90 -17.92 0.23 -6.51
C VAL A 90 -17.59 1.27 -5.44
N LEU A 91 -16.32 1.61 -5.27
CA LEU A 91 -15.86 2.59 -4.29
C LEU A 91 -16.55 3.95 -4.49
N LYS A 92 -16.63 4.44 -5.73
CA LYS A 92 -17.26 5.72 -6.05
C LYS A 92 -18.74 5.72 -5.68
N ASN A 93 -19.49 4.69 -6.08
CA ASN A 93 -20.94 4.63 -5.86
C ASN A 93 -21.31 4.42 -4.39
N VAL A 94 -20.56 3.57 -3.68
CA VAL A 94 -20.78 3.33 -2.24
C VAL A 94 -20.43 4.57 -1.44
N ARG A 95 -19.30 5.23 -1.72
CA ARG A 95 -18.91 6.48 -1.03
C ARG A 95 -19.86 7.65 -1.30
N ALA A 96 -20.47 7.68 -2.50
CA ALA A 96 -21.47 8.68 -2.85
C ALA A 96 -22.86 8.38 -2.25
N GLY A 97 -23.05 7.21 -1.60
CA GLY A 97 -24.35 6.79 -1.08
C GLY A 97 -25.39 6.49 -2.17
N VAL A 98 -24.96 6.33 -3.42
CA VAL A 98 -25.84 6.01 -4.57
C VAL A 98 -26.24 4.53 -4.53
N MET A 99 -25.32 3.68 -4.06
CA MET A 99 -25.55 2.25 -3.88
C MET A 99 -25.48 1.87 -2.40
N PRO A 100 -26.39 1.02 -1.90
CA PRO A 100 -27.54 0.41 -2.60
C PRO A 100 -28.66 1.43 -2.96
N PRO A 101 -29.49 1.12 -3.99
CA PRO A 101 -30.54 2.02 -4.47
C PRO A 101 -31.62 2.26 -3.39
N PRO A 102 -32.43 3.32 -3.53
CA PRO A 102 -33.53 3.57 -2.60
C PRO A 102 -34.49 2.38 -2.54
N GLY A 103 -34.83 1.93 -1.33
CA GLY A 103 -35.68 0.76 -1.10
C GLY A 103 -34.91 -0.48 -0.65
N GLU A 104 -33.60 -0.54 -0.90
CA GLU A 104 -32.75 -1.64 -0.47
C GLU A 104 -32.09 -1.40 0.90
N PRO A 105 -31.73 -2.46 1.64
CA PRO A 105 -30.96 -2.36 2.87
C PRO A 105 -29.64 -1.64 2.60
N ARG A 106 -29.29 -0.67 3.46
CA ARG A 106 -28.02 0.07 3.35
C ARG A 106 -27.02 -0.38 4.40
N PRO A 107 -25.73 -0.52 4.04
CA PRO A 107 -24.68 -0.74 5.02
C PRO A 107 -24.60 0.42 6.01
N SER A 108 -24.22 0.10 7.24
CA SER A 108 -23.82 1.10 8.22
C SER A 108 -22.55 1.83 7.77
N VAL A 109 -22.30 3.00 8.38
CA VAL A 109 -21.08 3.79 8.12
C VAL A 109 -19.81 2.96 8.37
N ALA A 110 -19.83 2.09 9.38
CA ALA A 110 -18.70 1.22 9.70
C ALA A 110 -18.45 0.17 8.60
N GLU A 111 -19.50 -0.45 8.07
CA GLU A 111 -19.40 -1.42 6.98
C GLU A 111 -18.96 -0.77 5.67
N THR A 112 -19.52 0.40 5.33
CA THR A 112 -19.08 1.19 4.18
C THR A 112 -17.60 1.58 4.29
N THR A 113 -17.16 1.99 5.48
CA THR A 113 -15.76 2.34 5.73
C THR A 113 -14.86 1.11 5.59
N SER A 114 -15.28 -0.04 6.14
CA SER A 114 -14.55 -1.30 6.02
C SER A 114 -14.37 -1.72 4.56
N LEU A 115 -15.45 -1.67 3.77
CA LEU A 115 -15.39 -1.95 2.33
C LEU A 115 -14.46 -0.98 1.60
N ALA A 116 -14.58 0.33 1.87
CA ALA A 116 -13.74 1.34 1.24
C ALA A 116 -12.26 1.17 1.58
N GLU A 117 -11.93 0.85 2.83
CA GLU A 117 -10.55 0.62 3.26
C GLU A 117 -9.96 -0.67 2.66
N TRP A 118 -10.74 -1.74 2.58
CA TRP A 118 -10.32 -2.94 1.86
C TRP A 118 -10.01 -2.62 0.40
N ILE A 119 -10.92 -1.96 -0.33
CA ILE A 119 -10.67 -1.59 -1.74
C ILE A 119 -9.36 -0.79 -1.87
N LYS A 120 -9.15 0.24 -1.05
CA LYS A 120 -7.93 1.06 -1.13
C LYS A 120 -6.64 0.27 -0.84
N ARG A 121 -6.66 -0.59 0.17
CA ARG A 121 -5.44 -1.27 0.66
C ARG A 121 -5.09 -2.50 -0.16
N ASP A 122 -6.12 -3.21 -0.59
CA ASP A 122 -6.00 -4.55 -1.14
C ASP A 122 -6.14 -4.55 -2.66
N VAL A 123 -7.05 -3.75 -3.23
CA VAL A 123 -7.20 -3.61 -4.69
C VAL A 123 -6.22 -2.57 -5.24
N PHE A 124 -6.19 -1.36 -4.66
CA PHE A 124 -5.30 -0.28 -5.09
C PHE A 124 -3.94 -0.32 -4.38
N ARG A 125 -3.46 -1.51 -4.06
CA ARG A 125 -2.15 -1.69 -3.43
C ARG A 125 -1.06 -1.21 -4.39
N ILE A 126 -0.20 -0.32 -3.91
CA ILE A 126 0.97 0.12 -4.67
C ILE A 126 2.04 -0.96 -4.56
N ASP A 127 2.56 -1.41 -5.70
CA ASP A 127 3.75 -2.25 -5.77
C ASP A 127 5.00 -1.35 -5.72
N PRO A 128 5.83 -1.41 -4.66
CA PRO A 128 7.04 -0.59 -4.58
C PRO A 128 8.06 -0.90 -5.68
N GLN A 129 8.01 -2.09 -6.28
CA GLN A 129 8.91 -2.49 -7.38
C GLN A 129 8.38 -2.07 -8.75
N ASN A 130 7.08 -1.75 -8.85
CA ASN A 130 6.43 -1.33 -10.07
C ASN A 130 5.43 -0.20 -9.76
N ILE A 131 5.98 0.97 -9.44
CA ILE A 131 5.20 2.15 -9.11
C ILE A 131 4.60 2.70 -10.41
N ASP A 132 3.27 2.69 -10.50
CA ASP A 132 2.53 3.44 -11.52
C ASP A 132 2.24 4.85 -10.98
N PRO A 133 2.95 5.90 -11.45
CA PRO A 133 2.68 7.28 -11.05
C PRO A 133 1.36 7.83 -11.63
N GLY A 134 0.65 7.03 -12.42
CA GLY A 134 -0.53 7.43 -13.17
C GLY A 134 -0.20 8.19 -14.44
N GLN A 135 -1.18 8.90 -14.98
CA GLN A 135 -0.95 9.76 -16.15
C GLN A 135 -0.12 10.97 -15.77
N LEU A 136 1.14 10.96 -16.17
CA LEU A 136 2.01 12.12 -16.18
C LEU A 136 1.75 12.89 -17.48
N THR A 137 1.18 14.09 -17.38
CA THR A 137 1.15 15.03 -18.49
C THR A 137 2.54 15.66 -18.65
N VAL A 138 2.93 15.99 -19.88
CA VAL A 138 4.15 16.76 -20.10
C VAL A 138 3.93 18.14 -19.51
N ARG A 139 4.63 18.43 -18.41
CA ARG A 139 4.59 19.74 -17.76
C ARG A 139 5.78 20.59 -18.16
N ARG A 140 5.61 21.91 -18.07
CA ARG A 140 6.73 22.84 -18.17
C ARG A 140 7.63 22.70 -16.93
N LEU A 141 8.93 22.92 -17.12
CA LEU A 141 9.87 23.04 -16.01
C LEU A 141 9.54 24.28 -15.20
N ASN A 142 9.58 24.15 -13.88
CA ASN A 142 9.49 25.30 -12.99
C ASN A 142 10.81 26.08 -12.94
N ARG A 143 10.85 27.25 -12.29
CA ARG A 143 12.08 28.06 -12.27
C ARG A 143 13.29 27.36 -11.68
N GLN A 144 13.10 26.57 -10.61
CA GLN A 144 14.19 25.84 -9.97
C GLN A 144 14.71 24.73 -10.89
N GLU A 145 13.79 23.97 -11.50
CA GLU A 145 14.10 22.93 -12.46
C GLU A 145 14.79 23.49 -13.72
N TYR A 146 14.33 24.62 -14.25
CA TYR A 146 14.95 25.28 -15.40
C TYR A 146 16.36 25.78 -15.07
N ARG A 147 16.55 26.48 -13.94
CA ARG A 147 17.87 26.93 -13.48
C ARG A 147 18.83 25.75 -13.31
N ALA A 148 18.38 24.68 -12.67
CA ALA A 148 19.19 23.47 -12.49
C ALA A 148 19.54 22.81 -13.84
N THR A 149 18.60 22.75 -14.78
CA THR A 149 18.80 22.18 -16.12
C THR A 149 19.82 22.99 -16.94
N ILE A 150 19.73 24.33 -16.92
CA ILE A 150 20.71 25.18 -17.62
C ILE A 150 22.09 25.09 -16.98
N ALA A 151 22.16 25.05 -15.65
CA ALA A 151 23.41 24.87 -14.93
C ALA A 151 24.07 23.52 -15.26
N ASP A 152 23.28 22.44 -15.31
CA ASP A 152 23.77 21.08 -15.61
C ASP A 152 24.21 20.93 -17.07
N LEU A 153 23.39 21.40 -18.02
CA LEU A 153 23.66 21.22 -19.46
C LEU A 153 24.69 22.21 -20.02
N MET A 154 24.69 23.45 -19.52
CA MET A 154 25.50 24.54 -20.09
C MET A 154 26.60 25.03 -19.15
N GLY A 155 26.59 24.63 -17.88
CA GLY A 155 27.55 25.10 -16.87
C GLY A 155 27.37 26.56 -16.47
N ILE A 156 26.23 27.18 -16.80
CA ILE A 156 25.97 28.60 -16.57
C ILE A 156 24.94 28.74 -15.44
N ASP A 157 25.25 29.61 -14.47
CA ASP A 157 24.27 29.95 -13.44
C ASP A 157 23.25 30.98 -13.96
N PHE A 158 22.06 30.51 -14.33
CA PHE A 158 20.99 31.36 -14.83
C PHE A 158 20.02 31.77 -13.71
N ASN A 159 19.78 33.06 -13.53
CA ASN A 159 18.82 33.55 -12.55
C ASN A 159 17.39 33.54 -13.12
N ALA A 160 16.73 32.38 -13.04
CA ALA A 160 15.36 32.19 -13.51
C ALA A 160 14.31 33.01 -12.73
N GLU A 161 14.58 33.36 -11.48
CA GLU A 161 13.64 34.10 -10.60
C GLU A 161 13.38 35.53 -11.08
N VAL A 162 14.38 36.16 -11.70
CA VAL A 162 14.28 37.53 -12.21
C VAL A 162 13.68 37.56 -13.62
N VAL A 163 13.94 36.51 -14.41
CA VAL A 163 13.57 36.48 -15.84
C VAL A 163 12.15 35.96 -16.04
N PHE A 164 11.69 35.03 -15.21
CA PHE A 164 10.38 34.41 -15.36
C PHE A 164 9.44 34.76 -14.20
N PRO A 165 8.15 34.99 -14.49
CA PRO A 165 7.13 35.20 -13.47
C PRO A 165 6.96 33.96 -12.59
N ASP A 166 6.31 34.14 -11.44
CA ASP A 166 5.96 33.02 -10.56
C ASP A 166 4.95 32.08 -11.20
N ASP A 167 5.32 30.81 -11.21
CA ASP A 167 4.55 29.69 -11.74
C ASP A 167 3.91 28.84 -10.64
N SER A 168 4.00 29.30 -9.38
CA SER A 168 3.31 28.67 -8.26
C SER A 168 1.79 28.82 -8.40
N GLY A 169 1.08 27.70 -8.28
CA GLY A 169 -0.37 27.60 -8.36
C GLY A 169 -0.91 26.69 -7.27
N PHE A 170 -1.98 27.10 -6.59
CA PHE A 170 -2.58 26.31 -5.49
C PHE A 170 -1.60 25.92 -4.36
N GLY A 171 -0.51 26.67 -4.20
CA GLY A 171 0.55 26.38 -3.23
C GLY A 171 1.60 25.37 -3.71
N PHE A 172 1.60 25.02 -4.99
CA PHE A 172 2.55 24.10 -5.61
C PHE A 172 3.28 24.78 -6.76
N ASP A 173 4.57 24.51 -6.90
CA ASP A 173 5.43 25.01 -8.01
C ASP A 173 5.62 23.96 -9.10
N ASN A 174 4.84 22.87 -9.06
CA ASN A 174 4.92 21.76 -10.02
C ASN A 174 3.63 21.55 -10.82
N VAL A 175 2.80 22.59 -10.94
CA VAL A 175 1.50 22.53 -11.64
C VAL A 175 1.71 22.70 -13.15
N GLY A 176 1.16 21.79 -13.96
CA GLY A 176 1.26 21.80 -15.42
C GLY A 176 0.06 21.16 -16.10
#